data_AF-A0A1F9DBJ8-F1
#
_entry.id   AF-A0A1F9DBJ8-F1
#
_cell.length_a   1.000
_cell.length_b   1.000
_cell.length_c   1.000
_cell.angle_alpha   90.00
_cell.angle_beta   90.00
_cell.angle_gamma   90.00
#
_symmetry.space_group_name_H-M   'P 1'
#
loop_
_entity.id
_entity.type
_entity.pdbx_description
1 polymer ?
#
loop_
_entity_poly.entity_id
_entity_poly.type
_entity_poly.pdbx_seq_one_letter_code
_entity_poly.pdbx_strand_id
1 'polypeptide(L)'
;WERERLIQKLSEYRKARPCEMILVFDGWQGGWAMEQKERKRGIDLIFSKVGEKADEVIKRLIRERGSGAMVVTSDREISRFAEKISVPVIPSEQFQERMERAAFHHEKEIKVEDEEDERRIKKGPSRRLSKKEKRRITALKRL
;
A
#
# COMPACT_ATOMS: atom_id res chain seq x y z
N TRP A 1 1.42 16.39 14.17
CA TRP A 1 0.04 16.39 13.65
C TRP A 1 -0.10 15.59 12.36
N GLU A 2 0.79 15.74 11.38
CA GLU A 2 0.70 15.02 10.09
C GLU A 2 0.74 13.50 10.22
N ARG A 3 1.63 12.95 11.07
CA ARG A 3 1.72 11.51 11.35
C ARG A 3 0.40 10.89 11.80
N GLU A 4 -0.23 11.49 12.81
CA GLU A 4 -1.46 10.95 13.39
C GLU A 4 -2.61 10.96 12.38
N ARG A 5 -2.69 12.03 11.57
CA ARG A 5 -3.69 12.14 10.50
C ARG A 5 -3.51 11.05 9.43
N LEU A 6 -2.26 10.74 9.05
CA LEU A 6 -1.98 9.66 8.11
C LEU A 6 -2.37 8.30 8.69
N ILE A 7 -1.99 8.03 9.95
CA ILE A 7 -2.37 6.79 10.65
C ILE A 7 -3.89 6.66 10.74
N GLN A 8 -4.60 7.75 11.00
CA GLN A 8 -6.06 7.76 11.03
C GLN A 8 -6.65 7.40 9.66
N LYS A 9 -6.21 8.07 8.58
CA LYS A 9 -6.68 7.79 7.22
C LYS A 9 -6.42 6.34 6.79
N LEU A 10 -5.24 5.82 7.10
CA LEU A 10 -4.89 4.42 6.80
C LEU A 10 -5.75 3.45 7.62
N SER A 11 -6.05 3.79 8.87
CA SER A 11 -6.92 2.97 9.72
C SER A 11 -8.35 2.93 9.17
N GLU A 12 -8.87 4.05 8.68
CA GLU A 12 -10.16 4.12 8.00
C GLU A 12 -10.18 3.28 6.72
N TYR A 13 -9.14 3.42 5.89
CA TYR A 13 -8.99 2.58 4.69
C TYR A 13 -8.98 1.08 5.02
N ARG A 14 -8.27 0.69 6.08
CA ARG A 14 -8.22 -0.70 6.55
C ARG A 14 -9.57 -1.24 7.03
N LYS A 15 -10.46 -0.39 7.56
CA LYS A 15 -11.82 -0.82 7.94
C LYS A 15 -12.60 -1.28 6.70
N ALA A 16 -12.47 -0.56 5.59
CA ALA A 16 -13.08 -0.94 4.32
C ALA A 16 -12.36 -2.14 3.67
N ARG A 17 -11.04 -2.26 3.82
CA ARG A 17 -10.23 -3.34 3.26
C ARG A 17 -9.27 -3.93 4.30
N PRO A 18 -9.69 -4.98 5.04
CA PRO A 18 -8.86 -5.62 6.05
C PRO A 18 -7.59 -6.23 5.44
N CYS A 19 -6.44 -5.63 5.73
CA CYS A 19 -5.13 -6.13 5.32
C CYS A 19 -4.05 -5.78 6.36
N GLU A 20 -2.98 -6.59 6.39
CA GLU A 20 -1.79 -6.28 7.17
C GLU A 20 -1.08 -5.08 6.52
N MET A 21 -0.85 -4.03 7.29
CA MET A 21 -0.28 -2.78 6.82
C MET A 21 0.90 -2.42 7.68
N ILE A 22 2.04 -2.17 7.03
CA ILE A 22 3.26 -1.70 7.68
C ILE A 22 3.55 -0.31 7.16
N LEU A 23 3.65 0.65 8.07
CA LEU A 23 3.98 2.03 7.78
C LEU A 23 5.37 2.33 8.33
N VAL A 24 6.30 2.67 7.44
CA VAL A 24 7.68 3.00 7.82
C VAL A 24 7.83 4.53 7.89
N PHE A 25 8.32 5.03 9.01
CA PHE A 25 8.65 6.45 9.19
C PHE A 25 10.17 6.67 9.27
N ASP A 26 10.62 7.78 8.71
CA ASP A 26 12.00 8.24 8.88
C ASP A 26 12.20 8.75 10.33
N GLY A 27 13.22 8.22 11.00
CA GLY A 27 13.46 8.39 12.43
C GLY A 27 14.19 9.68 12.77
N TRP A 28 13.62 10.85 12.48
CA TRP A 28 14.32 12.14 12.71
C TRP A 28 13.87 12.95 13.95
N GLN A 29 13.10 12.43 14.91
CA GLN A 29 12.74 13.26 16.09
C GLN A 29 12.95 12.64 17.48
N GLY A 30 13.34 11.36 17.57
CA GLY A 30 13.35 10.67 18.86
C GLY A 30 14.72 10.33 19.46
N GLY A 31 15.82 10.44 18.71
CA GLY A 31 17.14 10.04 19.22
C GLY A 31 17.26 8.55 19.57
N TRP A 32 16.33 7.69 19.12
CA TRP A 32 16.31 6.28 19.46
C TRP A 32 17.42 5.52 18.71
N ALA A 33 18.29 4.86 19.46
CA ALA A 33 19.42 4.08 18.91
C ALA A 33 18.98 2.79 18.19
N MET A 34 17.72 2.36 18.34
CA MET A 34 17.20 1.10 17.79
C MET A 34 15.89 1.33 17.02
N GLU A 35 15.65 0.48 16.01
CA GLU A 35 14.38 0.40 15.29
C GLU A 35 13.24 0.18 16.29
N GLN A 36 12.22 1.04 16.26
CA GLN A 36 11.03 0.91 17.11
C GLN A 36 9.89 0.36 16.27
N LYS A 37 9.25 -0.70 16.79
CA LYS A 37 8.02 -1.26 16.24
C LYS A 37 6.87 -0.93 17.19
N GLU A 38 5.90 -0.18 16.70
CA GLU A 38 4.68 0.16 17.44
C GLU A 38 3.50 -0.37 16.65
N ARG A 39 2.42 -0.79 17.31
CA ARG A 39 1.16 -1.13 16.62
C ARG A 39 0.08 -0.17 17.04
N LYS A 40 -0.44 0.58 16.06
CA LYS A 40 -1.46 1.61 16.31
C LYS A 40 -2.64 1.44 15.37
N ARG A 41 -3.85 1.34 15.94
CA ARG A 41 -5.11 1.19 15.16
C ARG A 41 -5.07 0.04 14.14
N GLY A 42 -4.37 -1.04 14.50
CA GLY A 42 -4.17 -2.22 13.66
C GLY A 42 -3.04 -2.11 12.64
N ILE A 43 -2.41 -0.95 12.46
CA ILE A 43 -1.28 -0.74 11.55
C ILE A 43 0.02 -0.94 12.33
N ASP A 44 0.93 -1.70 11.74
CA ASP A 44 2.28 -1.87 12.27
C ASP A 44 3.14 -0.69 11.81
N LEU A 45 3.69 0.05 12.76
CA LEU A 45 4.53 1.21 12.57
C LEU A 45 5.98 0.79 12.80
N ILE A 46 6.85 1.10 11.84
CA ILE A 46 8.28 0.90 11.98
C ILE A 46 8.95 2.27 11.89
N PHE A 47 9.68 2.63 12.93
CA PHE A 47 10.52 3.82 12.94
C PHE A 47 11.95 3.38 12.66
N SER A 48 12.52 3.88 11.57
CA SER A 48 13.93 3.69 11.26
C SER A 48 14.83 4.25 12.38
N LYS A 49 16.01 3.65 12.57
CA LYS A 49 17.00 4.11 13.55
C LYS A 49 17.69 5.38 13.08
N VAL A 50 18.26 6.15 14.00
CA VAL A 50 19.09 7.32 13.66
C VAL A 50 20.23 6.92 12.72
N GLY A 51 20.30 7.55 11.54
CA GLY A 51 21.30 7.27 10.52
C GLY A 51 20.94 6.17 9.51
N GLU A 52 19.77 5.53 9.63
CA GLU A 52 19.21 4.64 8.61
C GLU A 52 18.00 5.32 7.95
N LYS A 53 17.98 5.39 6.62
CA LYS A 53 16.82 5.92 5.88
C LYS A 53 15.68 4.92 5.91
N ALA A 54 14.44 5.42 5.90
CA ALA A 54 13.24 4.59 5.73
C ALA A 54 13.34 3.67 4.50
N ASP A 55 13.97 4.14 3.42
CA ASP A 55 14.20 3.39 2.18
C ASP A 55 14.94 2.07 2.43
N GLU A 56 15.95 2.06 3.29
CA GLU A 56 16.74 0.87 3.59
C GLU A 56 15.92 -0.16 4.39
N VAL A 57 15.10 0.33 5.32
CA VAL A 57 14.13 -0.51 6.06
C VAL A 57 13.11 -1.13 5.09
N ILE A 58 12.57 -0.33 4.15
CA ILE A 58 11.63 -0.81 3.14
C ILE A 58 12.30 -1.85 2.23
N LYS A 59 13.52 -1.62 1.76
CA LYS A 59 14.29 -2.58 0.96
C LYS A 59 14.52 -3.90 1.71
N ARG A 60 14.81 -3.85 3.02
CA ARG A 60 14.92 -5.04 3.88
C ARG A 60 13.59 -5.81 3.93
N LEU A 61 12.48 -5.13 4.20
CA LEU A 61 11.15 -5.75 4.24
C LEU A 61 10.74 -6.37 2.91
N ILE A 62 11.06 -5.73 1.79
CA ILE A 62 10.83 -6.26 0.44
C ILE A 62 11.60 -7.56 0.22
N ARG A 63 12.87 -7.63 0.66
CA ARG A 63 13.67 -8.86 0.56
C ARG A 63 13.12 -9.98 1.43
N GLU A 64 12.69 -9.67 2.66
CA GLU A 64 12.18 -10.65 3.61
C GLU A 64 10.82 -11.22 3.19
N ARG A 65 9.88 -10.36 2.78
CA ARG A 65 8.51 -10.78 2.43
C ARG A 65 8.35 -11.18 0.96
N GLY A 66 9.23 -10.71 0.08
CA GLY A 66 9.20 -11.01 -1.34
C GLY A 66 7.85 -10.72 -1.99
N SER A 67 7.35 -11.66 -2.80
CA SER A 67 6.11 -11.53 -3.58
C SER A 67 4.82 -11.53 -2.74
N GLY A 68 4.90 -11.82 -1.43
CA GLY A 68 3.77 -11.76 -0.52
C GLY A 68 3.42 -10.35 -0.03
N ALA A 69 4.25 -9.34 -0.34
CA ALA A 69 4.03 -7.95 0.04
C ALA A 69 3.67 -7.08 -1.16
N MET A 70 3.16 -5.89 -0.87
CA MET A 70 2.94 -4.82 -1.82
C MET A 70 3.56 -3.55 -1.27
N VAL A 71 4.24 -2.79 -2.12
CA VAL A 71 4.97 -1.59 -1.72
C VAL A 71 4.23 -0.37 -2.24
N VAL A 72 3.96 0.59 -1.34
CA VAL A 72 3.45 1.91 -1.71
C VAL A 72 4.59 2.90 -1.58
N THR A 73 4.98 3.56 -2.67
CA THR A 73 6.03 4.59 -2.65
C THR A 73 5.91 5.54 -3.83
N SER A 74 6.32 6.79 -3.65
CA SER A 74 6.56 7.74 -4.76
C SER A 74 8.02 7.75 -5.21
N ASP A 75 8.92 7.07 -4.49
CA ASP A 75 10.34 7.02 -4.82
C ASP A 75 10.61 6.00 -5.95
N ARG A 76 11.30 6.45 -7.00
CA ARG A 76 11.63 5.63 -8.17
C ARG A 76 12.70 4.58 -7.85
N GLU A 77 13.59 4.82 -6.90
CA GLU A 77 14.61 3.87 -6.47
C GLU A 77 13.97 2.67 -5.77
N ILE A 78 13.11 2.92 -4.77
CA ILE A 78 12.36 1.87 -4.07
C ILE A 78 11.48 1.11 -5.06
N SER A 79 10.80 1.83 -5.95
CA SER A 79 9.97 1.22 -7.00
C SER A 79 10.77 0.25 -7.87
N ARG A 80 11.93 0.69 -8.39
CA ARG A 80 12.82 -0.16 -9.21
C ARG A 80 13.34 -1.36 -8.43
N PHE A 81 13.66 -1.18 -7.15
CA PHE A 81 14.14 -2.25 -6.29
C PHE A 81 13.08 -3.33 -6.07
N ALA A 82 11.85 -2.92 -5.74
CA ALA A 82 10.71 -3.82 -5.60
C ALA A 82 10.39 -4.57 -6.91
N GLU A 83 10.42 -3.87 -8.05
CA GLU A 83 10.21 -4.48 -9.37
C GLU A 83 11.25 -5.56 -9.69
N LYS A 84 12.53 -5.35 -9.33
CA LYS A 84 13.59 -6.38 -9.51
C LYS A 84 13.30 -7.66 -8.74
N ILE A 85 12.64 -7.57 -7.59
CA ILE A 85 12.28 -8.70 -6.73
C ILE A 85 10.87 -9.22 -7.06
N SER A 86 10.25 -8.74 -8.15
CA SER A 86 8.88 -9.08 -8.57
C SER A 86 7.80 -8.76 -7.53
N VAL A 87 8.04 -7.73 -6.71
CA VAL A 87 7.08 -7.22 -5.74
C VAL A 87 6.20 -6.15 -6.39
N PRO A 88 4.86 -6.24 -6.29
CA PRO A 88 3.97 -5.21 -6.81
C PRO A 88 4.22 -3.85 -6.14
N VAL A 89 4.31 -2.79 -6.97
CA VAL A 89 4.47 -1.40 -6.52
C VAL A 89 3.24 -0.59 -6.89
N ILE A 90 2.74 0.21 -5.95
CA ILE A 90 1.68 1.19 -6.15
C ILE A 90 2.26 2.59 -5.89
N PRO A 91 2.14 3.52 -6.84
CA PRO A 91 2.48 4.93 -6.61
C PRO A 91 1.61 5.54 -5.52
N SER A 92 2.19 6.39 -4.67
CA SER A 92 1.45 6.97 -3.54
C SER A 92 0.20 7.75 -3.97
N GLU A 93 0.23 8.39 -5.15
CA GLU A 93 -0.91 9.14 -5.69
C GLU A 93 -2.08 8.21 -6.02
N GLN A 94 -1.80 7.05 -6.63
CA GLN A 94 -2.81 6.03 -6.90
C GLN A 94 -3.35 5.40 -5.61
N PHE A 95 -2.48 5.23 -4.61
CA PHE A 95 -2.91 4.73 -3.31
C PHE A 95 -3.79 5.75 -2.58
N GLN A 96 -3.47 7.04 -2.65
CA GLN A 96 -4.28 8.11 -2.10
C GLN A 96 -5.68 8.14 -2.74
N GLU A 97 -5.76 8.08 -4.07
CA GLU A 97 -7.05 8.05 -4.77
C GLU A 97 -7.90 6.83 -4.34
N ARG A 98 -7.26 5.67 -4.13
CA ARG A 98 -7.92 4.47 -3.61
C ARG A 98 -8.41 4.64 -2.18
N MET A 99 -7.62 5.29 -1.31
CA MET A 99 -8.03 5.58 0.06
C MET A 99 -9.25 6.51 0.08
N GLU A 100 -9.22 7.56 -0.73
CA GLU A 100 -10.34 8.51 -0.83
C GLU A 100 -11.60 7.81 -1.33
N ARG A 101 -11.51 7.05 -2.43
CA ARG A 101 -12.65 6.28 -2.96
C ARG A 101 -13.18 5.26 -1.95
N ALA A 102 -12.31 4.52 -1.26
CA ALA A 102 -12.74 3.54 -0.27
C ALA A 102 -13.41 4.20 0.95
N ALA A 103 -12.98 5.39 1.36
CA ALA A 103 -13.68 6.17 2.39
C ALA A 103 -15.10 6.57 1.93
N PHE A 104 -15.26 7.01 0.67
CA PHE A 104 -16.58 7.32 0.09
C PHE A 104 -17.46 6.08 -0.09
N HIS A 105 -16.88 4.91 -0.40
CA HIS A 105 -17.61 3.66 -0.51
C HIS A 105 -18.04 3.12 0.85
N HIS A 106 -17.21 3.23 1.89
CA HIS A 106 -17.60 2.85 3.25
C HIS A 106 -18.80 3.67 3.76
N GLU A 107 -18.88 4.95 3.40
CA GLU A 107 -20.00 5.83 3.75
C GLU A 107 -21.29 5.49 2.97
N LYS A 108 -21.16 4.89 1.77
CA LYS A 108 -22.30 4.41 0.95
C LYS A 108 -22.69 2.94 1.22
N GLU A 109 -21.77 2.10 1.67
CA GLU A 109 -22.01 0.69 2.03
C GLU A 109 -22.88 0.54 3.28
N ILE A 110 -23.08 1.60 4.07
CA ILE A 110 -24.10 1.61 5.14
C ILE A 110 -25.52 1.76 4.56
N LYS A 111 -25.68 2.10 3.27
CA LYS A 111 -26.99 2.28 2.61
C LYS A 111 -27.28 1.36 1.43
N VAL A 112 -26.33 0.57 0.96
CA VAL A 112 -26.55 -0.37 -0.14
C VAL A 112 -25.67 -1.60 0.10
N GLU A 113 -26.21 -2.56 0.85
CA GLU A 113 -25.95 -3.95 0.50
C GLU A 113 -26.50 -4.15 -0.92
N ASP A 114 -25.71 -4.83 -1.75
CA ASP A 114 -26.02 -5.33 -3.10
C ASP A 114 -25.71 -4.45 -4.34
N GLU A 115 -25.00 -5.12 -5.25
CA GLU A 115 -24.92 -4.95 -6.71
C GLU A 115 -23.82 -4.07 -7.35
N GLU A 116 -22.90 -4.82 -8.00
CA GLU A 116 -22.32 -4.60 -9.33
C GLU A 116 -21.53 -3.31 -9.65
N ASP A 117 -20.25 -3.47 -10.00
CA ASP A 117 -19.69 -2.75 -11.15
C ASP A 117 -18.45 -3.46 -11.73
N GLU A 118 -18.63 -4.71 -12.19
CA GLU A 118 -17.76 -5.29 -13.24
C GLU A 118 -18.20 -4.75 -14.62
N ARG A 119 -17.83 -3.52 -14.99
CA ARG A 119 -17.97 -3.06 -16.39
C ARG A 119 -16.91 -3.71 -17.28
N ARG A 120 -17.19 -4.94 -17.74
CA ARG A 120 -16.41 -5.67 -18.75
C ARG A 120 -16.57 -5.04 -20.14
N ILE A 121 -15.64 -4.18 -20.54
CA ILE A 121 -15.49 -3.80 -21.95
C ILE A 121 -14.67 -4.88 -22.66
N LYS A 122 -15.33 -5.81 -23.38
CA LYS A 122 -14.67 -6.79 -24.26
C LYS A 122 -14.03 -6.07 -25.46
N LYS A 123 -12.70 -6.13 -25.60
CA LYS A 123 -11.95 -5.63 -26.77
C LYS A 123 -11.16 -6.80 -27.40
N GLY A 124 -11.28 -6.95 -28.73
CA GLY A 124 -10.86 -8.10 -29.53
C GLY A 124 -9.37 -8.49 -29.49
N PRO A 125 -8.96 -9.54 -30.23
CA PRO A 125 -7.71 -10.30 -29.99
C PRO A 125 -6.41 -9.48 -30.10
N SER A 126 -6.42 -8.34 -30.81
CA SER A 126 -5.29 -7.41 -30.91
C SER A 126 -5.06 -6.57 -29.63
N ARG A 127 -6.00 -6.61 -28.67
CA ARG A 127 -5.93 -5.95 -27.36
C ARG A 127 -5.75 -6.94 -26.21
N ARG A 128 -5.15 -8.11 -26.48
CA ARG A 128 -4.79 -9.06 -25.43
C ARG A 128 -3.75 -8.41 -24.51
N LEU A 129 -4.18 -8.02 -23.32
CA LEU A 129 -3.35 -7.44 -22.28
C LEU A 129 -2.13 -8.33 -22.03
N SER A 130 -0.95 -7.71 -21.97
CA SER A 130 0.30 -8.44 -21.72
C SER A 130 0.21 -9.18 -20.39
N LYS A 131 1.04 -10.22 -20.21
CA LYS A 131 1.07 -10.98 -18.95
C LYS A 131 1.28 -10.06 -17.73
N LYS A 132 2.05 -8.98 -17.88
CA LYS A 132 2.30 -7.96 -16.85
C LYS A 132 1.03 -7.23 -16.45
N GLU A 133 0.24 -6.83 -17.44
CA GLU A 133 -1.01 -6.10 -17.20
C GLU A 133 -2.12 -7.00 -16.64
N LYS A 134 -2.16 -8.26 -17.06
CA LYS A 134 -3.04 -9.27 -16.45
C LYS A 134 -2.70 -9.47 -14.97
N ARG A 135 -1.41 -9.62 -14.63
CA ARG A 135 -0.98 -9.74 -13.22
C ARG A 135 -1.33 -8.49 -12.41
N ARG A 136 -1.16 -7.29 -12.97
CA ARG A 136 -1.58 -6.04 -12.34
C ARG A 136 -3.08 -6.08 -12.05
N ILE A 137 -3.91 -6.40 -13.03
CA ILE A 137 -5.37 -6.49 -12.84
C ILE A 137 -5.76 -7.58 -11.83
N THR A 138 -5.12 -8.75 -11.85
CA THR A 138 -5.40 -9.82 -10.88
C THR A 138 -4.99 -9.41 -9.46
N ALA A 139 -3.86 -8.73 -9.29
CA ALA A 139 -3.44 -8.19 -8.01
C ALA A 139 -4.42 -7.09 -7.53
N LEU A 140 -4.89 -6.24 -8.44
CA LEU A 140 -5.88 -5.22 -8.14
C LEU A 140 -7.26 -5.79 -7.79
N LYS A 141 -7.59 -7.00 -8.25
CA LYS A 141 -8.83 -7.72 -7.91
C LYS A 141 -8.77 -8.47 -6.57
N ARG A 142 -7.58 -8.72 -6.04
CA ARG A 142 -7.37 -9.39 -4.75
C ARG A 142 -7.26 -8.41 -3.57
N LEU A 143 -7.19 -7.12 -3.88
CA LEU A 143 -7.42 -6.01 -2.95
C LEU A 143 -8.91 -5.87 -2.68
#